data_AF-A0A960L3C7-F1
#
_entry.id   AF-A0A960L3C7-F1
#
_cell.length_a   1.000
_cell.length_b   1.000
_cell.length_c   1.000
_cell.angle_alpha   90.00
_cell.angle_beta   90.00
_cell.angle_gamma   90.00
#
_symmetry.space_group_name_H-M   'P 1'
#
loop_
_entity.id
_entity.type
_entity.pdbx_description
1 polymer ?
#
loop_
_entity_poly.entity_id
_entity_poly.type
_entity_poly.pdbx_seq_one_letter_code
_entity_poly.pdbx_strand_id
1 'polypeptide(L)'
;MTIESEHQLDALKRICQIVATILKKMLERVEPGLTTLALDQYGQELFDYYGARSAPRLTYNFPGTTCISINEEAAHGIPGARVIQPGDLVNIDVSGELNGFFGDTGG
;
A
#
# COMPACT_ATOMS: atom_id res chain seq x y z
N MET A 1 12.03 5.15 13.58
CA MET A 1 11.72 4.40 14.82
C MET A 1 13.02 3.79 15.34
N THR A 2 13.34 3.95 16.62
CA THR A 2 14.42 3.20 17.27
C THR A 2 13.83 1.94 17.90
N ILE A 3 14.54 0.81 17.83
CA ILE A 3 14.11 -0.47 18.42
C ILE A 3 14.86 -0.63 19.73
N GLU A 4 14.13 -0.64 20.84
CA GLU A 4 14.66 -0.66 22.20
C GLU A 4 14.21 -1.93 22.97
N SER A 5 13.34 -2.75 22.35
CA SER A 5 12.86 -4.00 22.93
C SER A 5 12.48 -5.03 21.87
N GLU A 6 12.49 -6.30 22.25
CA GLU A 6 12.01 -7.41 21.41
C GLU A 6 10.54 -7.22 20.98
N HIS A 7 9.70 -6.67 21.87
CA HIS A 7 8.30 -6.37 21.54
C HIS A 7 8.18 -5.37 20.37
N GLN A 8 8.99 -4.32 20.37
CA GLN A 8 9.01 -3.35 19.27
C GLN A 8 9.53 -3.98 17.97
N LEU A 9 10.53 -4.86 18.07
CA LEU A 9 11.05 -5.61 16.91
C LEU A 9 9.96 -6.51 16.31
N ASP A 10 9.25 -7.27 17.14
CA ASP A 10 8.18 -8.17 16.69
C ASP A 10 6.98 -7.42 16.12
N ALA A 11 6.61 -6.29 16.71
CA ALA A 11 5.57 -5.42 16.18
C ALA A 11 5.94 -4.85 14.79
N LEU A 12 7.19 -4.38 14.62
CA LEU A 12 7.71 -3.93 13.33
C LEU A 12 7.71 -5.06 12.29
N LYS A 13 8.23 -6.25 12.63
CA LYS A 13 8.21 -7.41 11.74
C LYS A 13 6.79 -7.72 11.28
N ARG A 14 5.80 -7.65 12.17
CA ARG A 14 4.41 -7.94 11.85
C ARG A 14 3.82 -6.96 10.85
N ILE A 15 3.96 -5.65 11.06
CA ILE A 15 3.44 -4.67 10.09
C ILE A 15 4.19 -4.74 8.75
N CYS A 16 5.51 -4.96 8.75
CA CYS A 16 6.29 -5.15 7.53
C CYS A 16 5.84 -6.38 6.73
N GLN A 17 5.55 -7.50 7.40
CA GLN A 17 5.00 -8.69 6.75
C GLN A 17 3.62 -8.43 6.14
N ILE A 18 2.77 -7.66 6.83
CA ILE A 18 1.44 -7.31 6.33
C ILE A 18 1.56 -6.48 5.06
N VAL A 19 2.31 -5.35 5.08
CA VAL A 19 2.41 -4.48 3.89
C VAL A 19 3.07 -5.19 2.70
N ALA A 20 4.08 -6.05 2.94
CA ALA A 20 4.67 -6.88 1.90
C ALA A 20 3.67 -7.89 1.31
N THR A 21 2.80 -8.46 2.15
CA THR A 21 1.76 -9.38 1.69
C THR A 21 0.69 -8.64 0.88
N ILE A 22 0.30 -7.44 1.31
CA ILE A 22 -0.66 -6.59 0.60
C ILE A 22 -0.10 -6.20 -0.77
N LEU A 23 1.14 -5.67 -0.83
CA LEU A 23 1.83 -5.33 -2.08
C LEU A 23 1.83 -6.53 -3.04
N LYS A 24 2.27 -7.71 -2.56
CA LYS A 24 2.30 -8.93 -3.39
C LYS A 24 0.92 -9.26 -3.97
N LYS A 25 -0.14 -9.21 -3.15
CA LYS A 25 -1.50 -9.50 -3.60
C LYS A 25 -2.02 -8.46 -4.60
N MET A 26 -1.72 -7.19 -4.37
CA MET A 26 -2.09 -6.13 -5.31
C MET A 26 -1.38 -6.31 -6.65
N LEU A 27 -0.08 -6.63 -6.65
CA LEU A 27 0.67 -6.96 -7.87
C LEU A 27 0.10 -8.17 -8.61
N GLU A 28 -0.30 -9.23 -7.89
CA GLU A 28 -0.99 -10.40 -8.47
C GLU A 28 -2.36 -10.05 -9.09
N ARG A 29 -2.99 -8.96 -8.62
CA ARG A 29 -4.31 -8.50 -9.07
C ARG A 29 -4.24 -7.52 -10.24
N VAL A 30 -3.10 -6.87 -10.46
CA VAL A 30 -2.93 -5.85 -11.50
C VAL A 30 -3.06 -6.48 -12.89
N GLU A 31 -3.96 -5.92 -13.69
CA GLU A 31 -4.15 -6.31 -15.09
C GLU A 31 -4.67 -5.11 -15.90
N PRO A 32 -4.42 -5.07 -17.22
CA PRO A 32 -5.01 -4.06 -18.10
C PRO A 32 -6.54 -4.04 -18.00
N GLY A 33 -7.12 -2.83 -18.02
CA GLY A 33 -8.56 -2.61 -17.87
C GLY A 33 -9.02 -2.33 -16.44
N LEU A 34 -8.17 -2.57 -15.43
CA LEU A 34 -8.45 -2.20 -14.05
C LEU A 34 -8.23 -0.68 -13.85
N THR A 35 -9.08 -0.03 -13.05
CA THR A 35 -8.79 1.35 -12.61
C THR A 35 -7.84 1.36 -11.43
N THR A 36 -7.01 2.40 -11.27
CA THR A 36 -6.18 2.54 -10.08
C THR A 36 -7.03 2.63 -8.80
N LEU A 37 -8.23 3.21 -8.87
CA LEU A 37 -9.19 3.18 -7.75
C LEU A 37 -9.64 1.77 -7.38
N ALA A 38 -9.99 0.92 -8.35
CA ALA A 38 -10.41 -0.46 -8.07
C ALA A 38 -9.26 -1.28 -7.46
N LEU A 39 -8.02 -1.03 -7.90
CA LEU A 39 -6.83 -1.64 -7.30
C LEU A 39 -6.61 -1.15 -5.86
N ASP A 40 -6.76 0.16 -5.60
CA ASP A 40 -6.64 0.74 -4.26
C ASP A 40 -7.71 0.21 -3.29
N GLN A 41 -8.95 0.03 -3.77
CA GLN A 41 -10.04 -0.57 -2.99
C GLN A 41 -9.70 -1.99 -2.55
N TYR A 42 -9.07 -2.79 -3.42
CA TYR A 42 -8.57 -4.11 -3.04
C TYR A 42 -7.47 -4.01 -1.97
N GLY A 43 -6.59 -3.02 -2.07
CA GLY A 43 -5.62 -2.71 -1.00
C GLY A 43 -6.29 -2.40 0.34
N GLN A 44 -7.35 -1.59 0.33
CA GLN A 44 -8.14 -1.25 1.52
C GLN A 44 -8.79 -2.50 2.16
N GLU A 45 -9.40 -3.37 1.36
CA GLU A 45 -9.99 -4.62 1.86
C GLU A 45 -8.96 -5.51 2.57
N LEU A 46 -7.73 -5.55 2.05
CA LEU A 46 -6.65 -6.31 2.68
C LEU A 46 -6.17 -5.65 3.97
N PHE A 47 -6.04 -4.32 4.02
CA PHE A 47 -5.75 -3.60 5.26
C PHE A 47 -6.78 -3.92 6.35
N ASP A 48 -8.07 -3.84 6.00
CA ASP A 48 -9.18 -4.18 6.91
C ASP A 48 -9.10 -5.63 7.38
N TYR A 49 -8.81 -6.57 6.48
CA TYR A 49 -8.63 -7.99 6.81
C TYR A 49 -7.49 -8.23 7.82
N TYR A 50 -6.37 -7.51 7.69
CA TYR A 50 -5.24 -7.63 8.60
C TYR A 50 -5.39 -6.80 9.89
N GLY A 51 -6.46 -6.01 10.02
CA GLY A 51 -6.65 -5.07 11.13
C GLY A 51 -5.62 -3.94 11.15
N ALA A 52 -5.02 -3.64 10.00
CA ALA A 52 -4.04 -2.57 9.82
C ALA A 52 -4.70 -1.37 9.12
N ARG A 53 -4.07 -0.21 9.20
CA ARG A 53 -4.58 1.04 8.61
C ARG A 53 -3.61 1.56 7.56
N SER A 54 -4.14 2.22 6.53
CA SER A 54 -3.32 2.99 5.60
C SER A 54 -2.59 4.11 6.33
N ALA A 55 -1.26 4.07 6.31
CA ALA A 55 -0.43 5.13 6.86
C ALA A 55 -0.64 6.48 6.15
N PRO A 56 -0.70 6.59 4.80
CA PRO A 56 -0.88 7.89 4.14
C PRO A 56 -2.25 8.52 4.46
N ARG A 57 -3.31 7.72 4.58
CA ARG A 57 -4.62 8.21 5.09
C ARG A 57 -4.52 8.70 6.53
N LEU A 58 -3.93 7.89 7.39
CA LEU A 58 -3.84 8.17 8.83
C LEU A 58 -3.02 9.42 9.15
N THR A 59 -1.93 9.65 8.42
CA THR A 59 -0.90 10.62 8.81
C THR A 59 -1.05 11.99 8.15
N TYR A 60 -1.55 12.05 6.92
CA TYR A 60 -1.68 13.32 6.20
C TYR A 60 -2.95 13.40 5.32
N ASN A 61 -3.97 12.60 5.64
CA ASN A 61 -5.28 12.63 4.98
C ASN A 61 -5.19 12.46 3.46
N PHE A 62 -4.32 11.56 3.00
CA PHE A 62 -4.20 11.19 1.59
C PHE A 62 -5.54 10.63 1.06
N PRO A 63 -5.95 10.96 -0.18
CA PRO A 63 -7.23 10.50 -0.73
C PRO A 63 -7.28 8.99 -1.04
N GLY A 64 -6.16 8.37 -1.38
CA GLY A 64 -6.03 6.93 -1.61
C GLY A 64 -5.68 6.15 -0.35
N THR A 65 -5.74 4.83 -0.41
CA THR A 65 -5.25 3.91 0.65
C THR A 65 -3.76 3.63 0.47
N THR A 66 -3.35 3.47 -0.78
CA THR A 66 -2.02 3.19 -1.31
C THR A 66 -1.71 4.22 -2.38
N CYS A 67 -0.43 4.36 -2.74
CA CYS A 67 -0.06 5.20 -3.88
C CYS A 67 0.15 4.31 -5.10
N ILE A 68 -0.46 4.66 -6.23
CA ILE A 68 -0.32 3.90 -7.49
C ILE A 68 0.18 4.88 -8.53
N SER A 69 1.44 4.73 -8.92
CA SER A 69 2.14 5.64 -9.83
C SER A 69 2.38 4.95 -11.16
N ILE A 70 1.88 5.53 -12.25
CA ILE A 70 1.99 4.95 -13.60
C ILE A 70 2.93 5.78 -14.48
N ASN A 71 3.87 5.09 -15.14
CA ASN A 71 4.81 5.61 -16.12
C ASN A 71 5.68 6.78 -15.60
N GLU A 72 5.36 8.02 -15.97
CA GLU A 72 6.10 9.23 -15.62
C GLU A 72 5.87 9.70 -14.17
N GLU A 73 4.87 9.16 -13.49
CA GLU A 73 4.56 9.49 -12.11
C GLU A 73 5.67 8.95 -11.18
N ALA A 74 6.46 9.87 -10.62
CA ALA A 74 7.62 9.50 -9.81
C ALA A 74 7.26 8.81 -8.49
N ALA A 75 6.22 9.30 -7.80
CA ALA A 75 5.73 8.78 -6.53
C ALA A 75 4.35 9.40 -6.21
N HIS A 76 3.69 8.86 -5.18
CA HIS A 76 2.44 9.42 -4.63
C HIS A 76 1.30 9.59 -5.64
N GLY A 77 1.25 8.76 -6.69
CA GLY A 77 0.12 8.73 -7.62
C GLY A 77 -1.19 8.45 -6.88
N ILE A 78 -2.16 9.35 -7.05
CA ILE A 78 -3.46 9.27 -6.38
C ILE A 78 -4.36 8.27 -7.13
N PRO A 79 -4.85 7.22 -6.47
CA PRO A 79 -5.80 6.29 -7.07
C PRO A 79 -7.08 7.00 -7.54
N GLY A 80 -7.55 6.67 -8.72
CA GLY A 80 -8.70 7.34 -9.34
C GLY A 80 -9.23 6.59 -10.57
N ALA A 81 -9.87 7.33 -11.48
CA ALA A 81 -10.52 6.76 -12.66
C ALA A 81 -9.53 6.31 -13.76
N ARG A 82 -8.21 6.49 -13.58
CA ARG A 82 -7.20 6.07 -14.56
C ARG A 82 -7.24 4.56 -14.75
N VAL A 83 -7.44 4.11 -15.99
CA VAL A 83 -7.46 2.70 -16.37
C VAL A 83 -6.05 2.28 -16.79
N ILE A 84 -5.54 1.20 -16.21
CA ILE A 84 -4.24 0.60 -16.53
C ILE A 84 -4.29 0.04 -17.95
N GLN A 85 -3.32 0.40 -18.78
CA GLN A 85 -3.22 -0.02 -20.18
C GLN A 85 -2.14 -1.10 -20.38
N PRO A 86 -2.24 -1.92 -21.45
CA PRO A 86 -1.15 -2.79 -21.83
C PRO A 86 0.14 -1.99 -22.07
N GLY A 87 1.23 -2.40 -21.41
CA GLY A 87 2.54 -1.76 -21.53
C GLY A 87 2.81 -0.66 -20.51
N ASP A 88 1.83 -0.28 -19.68
CA ASP A 88 2.06 0.64 -18.56
C ASP A 88 3.04 0.04 -17.54
N LEU A 89 3.97 0.86 -17.07
CA LEU A 89 4.77 0.58 -15.88
C LEU A 89 4.00 1.09 -14.67
N VAL A 90 3.67 0.19 -13.75
CA VAL A 90 2.87 0.50 -12.56
C VAL A 90 3.72 0.23 -11.33
N ASN A 91 3.91 1.25 -10.50
CA ASN A 91 4.49 1.13 -9.16
C ASN A 91 3.37 1.23 -8.13
N ILE A 92 3.35 0.32 -7.16
CA ILE A 92 2.42 0.33 -6.03
C ILE A 92 3.24 0.55 -4.76
N ASP A 93 2.90 1.59 -4.00
CA ASP A 93 3.48 1.89 -2.70
C ASP A 93 2.44 1.59 -1.61
N VAL A 94 2.80 0.67 -0.70
CA VAL A 94 1.98 0.19 0.39
C VAL A 94 2.65 0.52 1.72
N SER A 95 2.23 1.65 2.29
CA SER A 95 2.57 2.07 3.64
C SER A 95 1.40 1.83 4.61
N GLY A 96 1.68 1.16 5.73
CA GLY A 96 0.68 0.70 6.68
C GLY A 96 1.05 0.93 8.14
N GLU A 97 0.02 0.98 9.00
CA GLU A 97 0.15 1.08 10.45
C GLU A 97 -0.62 -0.04 11.16
N LEU A 98 -0.02 -0.61 12.21
CA LEU A 98 -0.67 -1.54 13.13
C LEU A 98 -0.18 -1.28 14.56
N ASN A 99 -1.11 -0.99 15.48
CA ASN A 99 -0.82 -0.81 16.91
C ASN A 99 0.29 0.21 17.23
N GLY A 100 0.37 1.29 16.47
CA GLY A 100 1.37 2.36 16.58
C GLY A 100 2.66 2.11 15.79
N PHE A 101 2.79 0.97 15.11
CA PHE A 101 3.98 0.61 14.32
C PHE A 101 3.72 0.74 12.84
N PHE A 102 4.68 1.29 12.12
CA PHE A 102 4.58 1.57 10.68
C PHE A 102 5.50 0.64 9.89
N GLY A 103 5.00 0.17 8.75
CA GLY A 103 5.75 -0.57 7.75
C GLY A 103 5.51 0.03 6.36
N ASP A 104 6.51 -0.05 5.50
CA ASP A 104 6.48 0.57 4.17
C ASP A 104 7.23 -0.32 3.16
N THR A 105 6.69 -0.42 1.96
CA THR A 105 7.26 -1.14 0.83
C THR A 105 6.60 -0.70 -0.47
N GLY A 106 7.35 -0.69 -1.57
CA GLY A 106 6.81 -0.46 -2.91
C GLY A 106 7.47 -1.35 -3.95
N GLY A 107 6.79 -1.57 -5.07
CA GLY A 107 7.28 -2.38 -6.19
C GLY A 107 6.30 -2.50 -7.35
#